data_AF-A0A7C4BBC8-F1
#
_entry.id   AF-A0A7C4BBC8-F1
#
_cell.length_a   1.000
_cell.length_b   1.000
_cell.length_c   1.000
_cell.angle_alpha   90.00
_cell.angle_beta   90.00
_cell.angle_gamma   90.00
#
_symmetry.space_group_name_H-M   'P 1'
#
loop_
_entity.id
_entity.type
_entity.pdbx_description
1 polymer ?
#
loop_
_entity_poly.entity_id
_entity_poly.type
_entity_poly.pdbx_seq_one_letter_code
_entity_poly.pdbx_strand_id
1 'polypeptide(L)'
;MKSSLFVKREETIRRATSLLTKALLVNLAVAFIPPIYILKFSGSIGLHTYVAIAFLGVSLASLLTVWFTKRALEDYDLASASSASLLGVVLGTIGGLVVVGLLVQRARKLITSI
;
A
#
# COMPACT_ATOMS: atom_id res chain seq x y z
N MET A 1 -19.41 8.10 28.95
CA MET A 1 -19.74 8.31 27.51
C MET A 1 -18.56 8.74 26.65
N LYS A 2 -17.60 9.56 27.12
CA LYS A 2 -16.36 9.85 26.37
C LYS A 2 -15.46 8.62 26.15
N SER A 3 -15.35 7.73 27.13
CA SER A 3 -14.50 6.53 27.06
C SER A 3 -14.89 5.57 25.92
N SER A 4 -16.18 5.40 25.62
CA SER A 4 -16.62 4.46 24.58
C SER A 4 -16.32 4.95 23.15
N LEU A 5 -16.29 6.27 22.92
CA LEU A 5 -15.91 6.86 21.63
C LEU A 5 -14.40 6.75 21.38
N PHE A 6 -13.58 6.95 22.41
CA PHE A 6 -12.13 6.77 22.31
C PHE A 6 -11.74 5.31 22.01
N VAL A 7 -12.35 4.34 22.70
CA VAL A 7 -12.10 2.91 22.45
C VAL A 7 -12.47 2.51 21.01
N LYS A 8 -13.59 3.03 20.47
CA LYS A 8 -13.98 2.78 19.07
C LYS A 8 -12.97 3.37 18.07
N ARG A 9 -12.43 4.56 18.34
CA ARG A 9 -11.44 5.21 17.48
C ARG A 9 -10.13 4.40 17.45
N GLU A 10 -9.65 3.98 18.60
CA GLU A 10 -8.41 3.20 18.73
C GLU A 10 -8.51 1.81 18.09
N GLU A 11 -9.64 1.13 18.27
CA GLU A 11 -9.97 -0.12 17.57
C GLU A 11 -9.97 0.06 16.03
N THR A 12 -10.52 1.18 15.54
CA THR A 12 -10.59 1.48 14.10
C THR A 12 -9.20 1.77 13.51
N ILE A 13 -8.38 2.54 14.23
CA ILE A 13 -6.97 2.79 13.87
C ILE A 13 -6.21 1.46 13.81
N ARG A 14 -6.35 0.61 14.84
CA ARG A 14 -5.67 -0.70 14.88
C ARG A 14 -6.03 -1.59 13.70
N ARG A 15 -7.30 -1.61 13.29
CA ARG A 15 -7.77 -2.36 12.11
C ARG A 15 -7.19 -1.79 10.81
N ALA A 16 -7.20 -0.47 10.65
CA ALA A 16 -6.63 0.19 9.48
C ALA A 16 -5.11 -0.06 9.38
N THR A 17 -4.37 0.06 10.48
CA THR A 17 -2.92 -0.25 10.54
C THR A 17 -2.64 -1.72 10.22
N SER A 18 -3.47 -2.65 10.68
CA SER A 18 -3.34 -4.08 10.33
C SER A 18 -3.52 -4.31 8.82
N LEU A 19 -4.52 -3.67 8.20
CA LEU A 19 -4.73 -3.75 6.74
C LEU A 19 -3.57 -3.16 5.95
N LEU A 20 -3.05 -2.00 6.36
CA LEU A 20 -1.88 -1.37 5.74
C LEU A 20 -0.62 -2.23 5.90
N THR A 21 -0.46 -2.89 7.04
CA THR A 21 0.65 -3.84 7.27
C THR A 21 0.56 -5.04 6.34
N LYS A 22 -0.64 -5.61 6.16
CA LYS A 22 -0.87 -6.68 5.17
C LYS A 22 -0.58 -6.19 3.75
N ALA A 23 -0.98 -4.97 3.41
CA ALA A 23 -0.71 -4.37 2.11
C ALA A 23 0.80 -4.21 1.86
N LEU A 24 1.58 -3.80 2.88
CA LEU A 24 3.04 -3.73 2.80
C LEU A 24 3.66 -5.10 2.56
N LEU A 25 3.25 -6.13 3.32
CA LEU A 25 3.80 -7.48 3.16
C LEU A 25 3.50 -8.06 1.77
N VAL A 26 2.26 -7.89 1.28
CA VAL A 26 1.88 -8.33 -0.06
C VAL A 26 2.66 -7.58 -1.13
N ASN A 27 2.76 -6.26 -1.01
CA ASN A 27 3.50 -5.46 -1.99
C ASN A 27 5.00 -5.79 -1.98
N LEU A 28 5.58 -6.03 -0.81
CA LEU A 28 6.97 -6.46 -0.68
C LEU A 28 7.21 -7.79 -1.41
N ALA A 29 6.32 -8.77 -1.23
CA ALA A 29 6.43 -10.04 -1.96
C ALA A 29 6.34 -9.85 -3.48
N VAL A 30 5.46 -8.95 -3.94
CA VAL A 30 5.30 -8.64 -5.37
C VAL A 30 6.49 -7.86 -5.93
N ALA A 31 7.12 -6.99 -5.15
CA ALA A 31 8.31 -6.22 -5.54
C ALA A 31 9.52 -7.11 -5.89
N PHE A 32 9.56 -8.35 -5.40
CA PHE A 32 10.61 -9.32 -5.76
C PHE A 32 10.37 -10.01 -7.10
N ILE A 33 9.16 -9.94 -7.68
CA ILE A 33 8.86 -10.60 -8.96
C ILE A 33 9.72 -10.03 -10.10
N PRO A 34 9.86 -8.70 -10.29
CA PRO A 34 10.67 -8.18 -11.39
C PRO A 34 12.15 -8.50 -11.30
N PRO A 35 12.85 -8.36 -10.16
CA PRO A 35 14.24 -8.79 -10.04
C PRO A 35 14.45 -10.27 -10.39
N ILE A 36 13.58 -11.16 -9.88
CA ILE A 36 13.65 -12.60 -10.17
C ILE A 36 13.43 -12.86 -11.68
N TYR A 37 12.46 -12.18 -12.28
CA TYR A 37 12.18 -12.27 -13.70
C TYR A 37 13.38 -11.81 -14.54
N ILE A 38 13.95 -10.64 -14.24
CA ILE A 38 15.10 -10.07 -14.95
C ILE A 38 16.31 -11.00 -14.84
N LEU A 39 16.61 -11.55 -13.65
CA LEU A 39 17.72 -12.48 -13.45
C LEU A 39 17.54 -13.78 -14.26
N LYS A 40 16.32 -14.29 -14.39
CA LYS A 40 16.03 -15.52 -15.15
C LYS A 40 16.16 -15.32 -16.67
N PHE A 41 15.90 -14.12 -17.17
CA PHE A 41 15.94 -13.77 -18.60
C PHE A 41 17.12 -12.86 -18.98
N SER A 42 18.17 -12.85 -18.15
CA SER A 42 19.35 -11.96 -18.17
C SER A 42 20.04 -11.73 -19.54
N GLY A 43 19.80 -12.58 -20.54
CA GLY A 43 20.38 -12.45 -21.89
C GLY A 43 19.56 -11.66 -22.93
N SER A 44 18.27 -11.38 -22.68
CA SER A 44 17.40 -10.69 -23.65
C SER A 44 16.98 -9.34 -23.11
N ILE A 45 17.56 -8.25 -23.63
CA ILE A 45 17.02 -6.91 -23.40
C ILE A 45 15.92 -6.69 -24.43
N GLY A 46 14.67 -6.74 -23.97
CA GLY A 46 13.51 -6.49 -24.81
C GLY A 46 12.38 -5.79 -24.05
N LEU A 47 11.23 -5.65 -24.71
CA LEU A 47 10.05 -4.97 -24.15
C LEU A 47 9.67 -5.51 -22.76
N HIS A 48 9.81 -6.81 -22.55
CA HIS A 48 9.54 -7.48 -21.27
C HIS A 48 10.42 -6.98 -20.12
N THR A 49 11.69 -6.66 -20.37
CA THR A 49 12.61 -6.11 -19.38
C THR A 49 12.20 -4.70 -18.97
N TYR A 50 11.80 -3.86 -19.93
CA TYR A 50 11.29 -2.52 -19.64
C TYR A 50 9.97 -2.56 -18.87
N VAL A 51 9.05 -3.47 -19.21
CA VAL A 51 7.80 -3.67 -18.48
C VAL A 51 8.07 -4.14 -17.05
N ALA A 52 9.03 -5.04 -16.85
CA ALA A 52 9.43 -5.49 -15.51
C ALA A 52 10.01 -4.34 -14.67
N ILE A 53 10.86 -3.48 -15.25
CA ILE A 53 11.41 -2.31 -14.58
C ILE A 53 10.31 -1.29 -14.25
N ALA A 54 9.38 -1.02 -15.18
CA ALA A 54 8.25 -0.12 -14.93
C ALA A 54 7.36 -0.65 -13.80
N PHE A 55 7.05 -1.95 -13.82
CA PHE A 55 6.29 -2.60 -12.74
C PHE A 55 7.02 -2.53 -11.39
N LEU A 56 8.34 -2.71 -11.37
CA LEU A 56 9.16 -2.53 -10.17
C LEU A 56 9.04 -1.09 -9.63
N GLY A 57 9.16 -0.10 -10.51
CA GLY A 57 8.98 1.31 -10.13
C GLY A 57 7.62 1.59 -9.49
N VAL A 58 6.55 1.06 -10.08
CA VAL A 58 5.20 1.19 -9.52
C VAL A 58 5.05 0.46 -8.18
N SER A 59 5.63 -0.72 -8.03
CA SER A 59 5.62 -1.47 -6.77
C SER A 59 6.36 -0.74 -5.66
N LEU A 60 7.53 -0.16 -5.94
CA LEU A 60 8.28 0.66 -4.98
C LEU A 60 7.53 1.93 -4.60
N ALA A 61 6.94 2.64 -5.57
CA ALA A 61 6.12 3.83 -5.31
C ALA A 61 4.89 3.49 -4.45
N SER A 62 4.23 2.36 -4.73
CA SER A 62 3.12 1.87 -3.93
C SER A 62 3.58 1.49 -2.52
N LEU A 63 4.73 0.82 -2.36
CA LEU A 63 5.30 0.47 -1.05
C LEU A 63 5.53 1.73 -0.20
N LEU A 64 6.19 2.73 -0.76
CA LEU A 64 6.44 4.01 -0.08
C LEU A 64 5.14 4.68 0.33
N THR A 65 4.14 4.71 -0.55
CA THR A 65 2.87 5.37 -0.30
C THR A 65 2.07 4.67 0.81
N VAL A 66 2.03 3.33 0.80
CA VAL A 66 1.38 2.55 1.87
C VAL A 66 2.13 2.73 3.20
N TRP A 67 3.45 2.78 3.16
CA TRP A 67 4.27 3.02 4.35
C TRP A 67 4.01 4.41 4.93
N PHE A 68 3.99 5.45 4.10
CA PHE A 68 3.65 6.82 4.52
C PHE A 68 2.23 6.91 5.10
N THR A 69 1.26 6.24 4.46
CA THR A 69 -0.12 6.17 4.97
C THR A 69 -0.17 5.56 6.37
N LYS A 70 0.54 4.44 6.56
CA LYS A 70 0.62 3.76 7.86
C LYS A 70 1.27 4.67 8.90
N ARG A 71 2.36 5.34 8.53
CA ARG A 71 3.08 6.22 9.45
C ARG A 71 2.24 7.42 9.88
N ALA A 72 1.61 8.10 8.93
CA ALA A 72 0.70 9.22 9.21
C ALA A 72 -0.47 8.79 10.10
N LEU A 73 -1.00 7.58 9.90
CA LEU A 73 -2.06 7.04 10.76
C LEU A 73 -1.58 6.75 12.19
N GLU A 74 -0.36 6.25 12.37
CA GLU A 74 0.27 6.04 13.68
C GLU A 74 0.59 7.37 14.40
N ASP A 75 0.92 8.41 13.63
CA ASP A 75 1.16 9.77 14.12
C ASP A 75 -0.16 10.57 14.32
N TYR A 76 -1.32 9.92 14.16
CA TYR A 76 -2.67 10.50 14.26
C TYR A 76 -2.99 11.64 13.27
N ASP A 77 -2.20 11.80 12.20
CA ASP A 77 -2.44 12.74 11.12
C ASP A 77 -3.37 12.13 10.05
N LEU A 78 -4.68 12.22 10.32
CA LEU A 78 -5.73 11.65 9.48
C LEU A 78 -5.83 12.31 8.09
N ALA A 79 -5.49 13.59 7.97
CA ALA A 79 -5.55 14.31 6.71
C ALA A 79 -4.48 13.79 5.75
N SER A 80 -3.24 13.69 6.23
CA SER A 80 -2.13 13.11 5.47
C SER A 80 -2.34 11.63 5.18
N ALA A 81 -2.85 10.85 6.16
CA ALA A 81 -3.15 9.44 5.96
C ALA A 81 -4.23 9.22 4.89
N SER A 82 -5.29 10.03 4.88
CA SER A 82 -6.37 9.95 3.87
C SER A 82 -5.86 10.30 2.47
N SER A 83 -5.07 11.37 2.33
CA SER A 83 -4.48 11.78 1.05
C SER A 83 -3.52 10.73 0.50
N ALA A 84 -2.58 10.26 1.32
CA ALA A 84 -1.61 9.23 0.94
C ALA A 84 -2.32 7.90 0.59
N SER A 85 -3.36 7.52 1.33
CA SER A 85 -4.11 6.29 1.05
C SER A 85 -4.80 6.33 -0.32
N LEU A 86 -5.23 7.50 -0.80
CA LEU A 86 -5.81 7.65 -2.14
C LEU A 86 -4.77 7.32 -3.22
N LEU A 87 -3.56 7.87 -3.11
CA LEU A 87 -2.45 7.56 -4.00
C LEU A 87 -2.10 6.07 -3.93
N GLY A 88 -2.11 5.47 -2.73
CA GLY A 88 -1.87 4.05 -2.53
C GLY A 88 -2.90 3.16 -3.19
N VAL A 89 -4.19 3.57 -3.21
CA VAL A 89 -5.24 2.88 -3.97
C VAL A 89 -4.97 2.95 -5.46
N VAL A 90 -4.70 4.15 -6.00
CA VAL A 90 -4.47 4.35 -7.45
C VAL A 90 -3.27 3.54 -7.93
N LEU A 91 -2.13 3.65 -7.23
CA LEU A 91 -0.92 2.89 -7.55
C LEU A 91 -1.15 1.39 -7.39
N GLY A 92 -1.92 0.99 -6.37
CA GLY A 92 -2.26 -0.39 -6.12
C GLY A 92 -3.13 -1.00 -7.24
N THR A 93 -4.21 -0.34 -7.63
CA THR A 93 -5.16 -0.91 -8.60
C THR A 93 -4.70 -0.75 -10.04
N ILE A 94 -4.23 0.43 -10.44
CA ILE A 94 -3.80 0.70 -11.82
C ILE A 94 -2.44 0.06 -12.10
N GLY A 95 -1.57 -0.01 -11.08
CA GLY A 95 -0.24 -0.61 -11.17
C GLY A 95 -0.19 -2.13 -11.28
N GLY A 96 -1.33 -2.81 -11.34
CA GLY A 96 -1.41 -4.28 -11.38
C GLY A 96 -1.26 -4.96 -10.01
N LEU A 97 -1.24 -4.20 -8.91
CA LEU A 97 -1.14 -4.68 -7.53
C LEU A 97 -2.53 -4.77 -6.88
N VAL A 98 -3.49 -5.40 -7.56
CA VAL A 98 -4.93 -5.35 -7.23
C VAL A 98 -5.21 -5.65 -5.75
N VAL A 99 -4.54 -6.66 -5.18
CA VAL A 99 -4.69 -7.04 -3.77
C VAL A 99 -4.22 -5.92 -2.83
N VAL A 100 -3.09 -5.27 -3.14
CA VAL A 100 -2.58 -4.11 -2.40
C VAL A 100 -3.60 -2.98 -2.46
N GLY A 101 -4.09 -2.65 -3.66
CA GLY A 101 -5.09 -1.60 -3.87
C GLY A 101 -6.37 -1.84 -3.06
N LEU A 102 -6.88 -3.08 -3.02
CA LEU A 102 -8.05 -3.44 -2.23
C LEU A 102 -7.82 -3.30 -0.72
N LEU A 103 -6.66 -3.72 -0.22
CA LEU A 103 -6.31 -3.59 1.19
C LEU A 103 -6.20 -2.13 1.61
N VAL A 104 -5.54 -1.30 0.79
CA VAL A 104 -5.41 0.15 1.03
C VAL A 104 -6.77 0.83 0.95
N GLN A 105 -7.64 0.43 0.02
CA GLN A 105 -8.99 0.99 -0.09
C GLN A 105 -9.84 0.67 1.15
N ARG A 106 -9.74 -0.55 1.66
CA ARG A 106 -10.42 -0.94 2.93
C ARG A 106 -9.86 -0.15 4.11
N ALA A 107 -8.54 0.02 4.20
CA ALA A 107 -7.92 0.85 5.22
C ALA A 107 -8.38 2.31 5.11
N ARG A 108 -8.41 2.88 3.90
CA ARG A 108 -8.90 4.24 3.64
C ARG A 108 -10.33 4.45 4.13
N LYS A 109 -11.24 3.52 3.84
CA LYS A 109 -12.64 3.60 4.32
C LYS A 109 -12.71 3.69 5.85
N LEU A 110 -11.86 2.95 6.55
CA LEU A 110 -11.77 3.02 8.01
C LEU A 110 -11.19 4.38 8.47
N ILE A 111 -10.12 4.86 7.83
CA ILE A 111 -9.49 6.15 8.15
C ILE A 111 -10.49 7.30 8.00
N THR A 112 -11.29 7.31 6.93
CA THR A 112 -12.30 8.34 6.68
C THR A 112 -13.52 8.24 7.58
N SER A 113 -13.70 7.13 8.29
CA SER A 113 -14.80 6.91 9.23
C SER A 113 -14.47 7.28 10.68
N ILE A 114 -13.22 7.66 10.94
CA ILE A 114 -12.72 8.16 12.23
C ILE A 114 -13.06 9.63 12.39
#